data_AF-A0A2K6PM52-F1
#
_entry.id   AF-A0A2K6PM52-F1
#
_cell.length_a   1.000
_cell.length_b   1.000
_cell.length_c   1.000
_cell.angle_alpha   90.00
_cell.angle_beta   90.00
_cell.angle_gamma   90.00
#
_symmetry.space_group_name_H-M   'P 1'
#
loop_
_entity.id
_entity.type
_entity.pdbx_description
1 polymer ?
#
loop_
_entity_poly.entity_id
_entity_poly.type
_entity_poly.pdbx_seq_one_letter_code
_entity_poly.pdbx_strand_id
1 'polypeptide(L)'
;MANPELVISSCSSHEEENHCNFNQQKLNFFFMNSCEKFWAQGRKPWKLSIQILKIAVVTIQLVLFGLSNQMVVAFKEENTIAFKHLFLKGYMHQMDDTYAVYTQSDVYDQIVFTVNQYLHLYNVFIGNHAYENKDTEQSTMAICQHFYKRGNICPGNDTFDIDPEIETECFFVEPNEPFHTGTPAENKLNLTLDFHRFLTVELQFKLKAINLQTVHHQKLPNCFDFTLTITFDNKAHSERIKISLDNDISIRECKDWHVSRSIQNTHYMMIFDAFIILTCLVSLIFCIRSVIRGLQLGFISFN
;
A
#
# COMPACT_ATOMS: atom_id res chain seq x y z
N MET A 1 -35.29 0.68 38.09
CA MET A 1 -35.08 0.39 39.52
C MET A 1 -33.87 -0.52 39.65
N ALA A 2 -32.73 0.04 40.06
CA ALA A 2 -31.62 -0.66 40.73
C ALA A 2 -30.54 0.41 40.96
N ASN A 3 -30.65 1.10 42.09
CA ASN A 3 -29.60 1.95 42.64
C ASN A 3 -28.48 1.03 43.15
N PRO A 4 -27.20 1.24 42.82
CA PRO A 4 -26.14 0.64 43.61
C PRO A 4 -26.01 1.47 44.90
N GLU A 5 -26.48 0.91 46.01
CA GLU A 5 -26.18 1.43 47.34
C GLU A 5 -24.67 1.36 47.56
N LEU A 6 -24.03 2.52 47.55
CA LEU A 6 -22.66 2.71 48.01
C LEU A 6 -22.70 2.73 49.54
N VAL A 7 -22.18 1.68 50.17
CA VAL A 7 -22.07 1.57 51.64
C VAL A 7 -21.09 2.64 52.13
N ILE A 8 -21.63 3.66 52.81
CA ILE A 8 -20.85 4.74 53.45
C ILE A 8 -20.52 4.28 54.88
N SER A 9 -19.23 4.21 55.20
CA SER A 9 -18.69 3.99 56.54
C SER A 9 -19.27 5.03 57.53
N SER A 10 -19.75 4.57 58.69
CA SER A 10 -20.34 5.41 59.72
C SER A 10 -19.29 6.34 60.36
N CYS A 11 -19.38 7.65 60.11
CA CYS A 11 -18.58 8.69 60.80
C CYS A 11 -19.15 8.95 62.21
N SER A 12 -18.29 9.04 63.22
CA SER A 12 -18.71 9.07 64.65
C SER A 12 -18.22 10.29 65.45
N SER A 13 -17.86 11.40 64.80
CA SER A 13 -17.54 12.67 65.49
C SER A 13 -17.83 13.93 64.64
N HIS A 14 -18.01 15.08 65.30
CA HIS A 14 -18.38 16.37 64.68
C HIS A 14 -17.27 16.95 63.75
N GLU A 15 -16.02 16.52 63.90
CA GLU A 15 -14.91 16.78 62.97
C GLU A 15 -14.94 15.82 61.75
N GLU A 16 -15.32 14.56 61.95
CA GLU A 16 -15.48 13.59 60.85
C GLU A 16 -16.68 13.90 59.96
N GLU A 17 -17.79 14.43 60.49
CA GLU A 17 -18.97 14.80 59.73
C GLU A 17 -18.70 15.98 58.76
N ASN A 18 -17.90 16.96 59.19
CA ASN A 18 -17.43 18.05 58.34
C ASN A 18 -16.47 17.55 57.26
N HIS A 19 -15.59 16.60 57.60
CA HIS A 19 -14.64 16.00 56.67
C HIS A 19 -15.35 15.12 55.61
N CYS A 20 -16.38 14.37 56.03
CA CYS A 20 -17.19 13.53 55.16
C CYS A 20 -18.02 14.38 54.17
N ASN A 21 -18.69 15.43 54.64
CA ASN A 21 -19.43 16.37 53.78
C ASN A 21 -18.53 17.08 52.76
N PHE A 22 -17.31 17.46 53.17
CA PHE A 22 -16.33 18.07 52.28
C PHE A 22 -15.84 17.11 51.17
N ASN A 23 -15.60 15.84 51.52
CA ASN A 23 -15.23 14.82 50.54
C ASN A 23 -16.38 14.47 49.60
N GLN A 24 -17.62 14.45 50.09
CA GLN A 24 -18.82 14.21 49.28
C GLN A 24 -19.08 15.38 48.29
N GLN A 25 -18.87 16.63 48.70
CA GLN A 25 -18.91 17.78 47.78
C GLN A 25 -17.82 17.70 46.71
N LYS A 26 -16.59 17.28 47.06
CA LYS A 26 -15.52 17.06 46.08
C LYS A 26 -15.86 15.95 45.08
N LEU A 27 -16.50 14.88 45.52
CA LEU A 27 -16.89 13.75 44.67
C LEU A 27 -18.01 14.14 43.71
N ASN A 28 -19.08 14.77 44.21
CA ASN A 28 -20.16 15.30 43.38
C ASN A 28 -19.64 16.34 42.37
N PHE A 29 -18.73 17.20 42.82
CA PHE A 29 -18.04 18.12 41.91
C PHE A 29 -17.20 17.37 40.88
N PHE A 30 -16.56 16.25 41.19
CA PHE A 30 -15.78 15.48 40.21
C PHE A 30 -16.66 14.88 39.11
N PHE A 31 -17.84 14.34 39.44
CA PHE A 31 -18.77 13.74 38.48
C PHE A 31 -19.62 14.75 37.68
N MET A 32 -19.68 16.01 38.12
CA MET A 32 -20.43 17.06 37.41
C MET A 32 -19.86 17.33 36.01
N ASN A 33 -20.74 17.65 35.05
CA ASN A 33 -20.35 17.83 33.65
C ASN A 33 -19.46 19.06 33.47
N SER A 34 -18.60 19.06 32.44
CA SER A 34 -17.63 20.17 32.23
C SER A 34 -18.31 21.52 32.00
N CYS A 35 -19.48 21.55 31.36
CA CYS A 35 -20.28 22.76 31.17
C CYS A 35 -20.94 23.25 32.48
N GLU A 36 -21.37 22.32 33.34
CA GLU A 36 -21.94 22.65 34.66
C GLU A 36 -20.87 23.21 35.60
N LYS A 37 -19.64 22.67 35.55
CA LYS A 37 -18.47 23.22 36.26
C LYS A 37 -18.10 24.64 35.82
N PHE A 38 -18.28 24.96 34.54
CA PHE A 38 -18.05 26.31 34.04
C PHE A 38 -19.10 27.28 34.58
N TRP A 39 -20.37 26.88 34.59
CA TRP A 39 -21.47 27.69 35.14
C TRP A 39 -21.37 27.88 36.66
N ALA A 40 -20.93 26.86 37.40
CA ALA A 40 -20.87 26.89 38.86
C ALA A 40 -19.64 27.64 39.46
N GLN A 41 -18.51 27.70 38.73
CA GLN A 41 -17.25 28.27 39.26
C GLN A 41 -16.51 29.21 38.28
N GLY A 42 -17.06 29.49 37.10
CA GLY A 42 -16.43 30.36 36.10
C GLY A 42 -15.14 29.79 35.48
N ARG A 43 -14.85 28.50 35.67
CA ARG A 43 -13.58 27.87 35.24
C ARG A 43 -13.62 27.53 33.75
N LYS A 44 -12.98 28.36 32.90
CA LYS A 44 -12.96 28.18 31.43
C LYS A 44 -12.65 26.72 31.04
N PRO A 45 -13.48 26.05 30.20
CA PRO A 45 -13.36 24.62 29.90
C PRO A 45 -12.27 24.34 28.86
N TRP A 46 -11.02 24.71 29.15
CA TRP A 46 -9.87 24.53 28.27
C TRP A 46 -9.67 23.07 27.82
N LYS A 47 -10.02 22.10 28.69
CA LYS A 47 -9.98 20.67 28.38
C LYS A 47 -10.94 20.25 27.27
N LEU A 48 -12.12 20.86 27.19
CA LEU A 48 -13.10 20.57 26.15
C LEU A 48 -12.69 21.21 24.83
N SER A 49 -12.25 22.47 24.88
CA SER A 49 -11.79 23.20 23.69
C SER A 49 -10.60 22.52 23.00
N ILE A 50 -9.63 22.00 23.77
CA ILE A 50 -8.47 21.30 23.19
C ILE A 50 -8.84 19.96 22.57
N GLN A 51 -9.87 19.27 23.09
CA GLN A 51 -10.38 18.04 22.50
C GLN A 51 -11.10 18.31 21.18
N ILE A 52 -11.93 19.36 21.11
CA ILE A 52 -12.60 19.77 19.87
C ILE A 52 -11.56 20.17 18.81
N LEU A 53 -10.55 20.96 19.21
CA LEU A 53 -9.44 21.34 18.32
C LEU A 53 -8.68 20.10 17.82
N LYS A 54 -8.35 19.15 18.69
CA LYS A 54 -7.71 17.89 18.31
C LYS A 54 -8.53 17.14 17.26
N ILE A 55 -9.85 17.00 17.47
CA ILE A 55 -10.72 16.28 16.52
C ILE A 55 -10.71 16.97 15.15
N ALA A 56 -10.83 18.30 15.11
CA ALA A 56 -10.79 19.05 13.86
C ALA A 56 -9.45 18.87 13.13
N VAL A 57 -8.35 19.04 13.85
CA VAL A 57 -6.98 18.98 13.30
C VAL A 57 -6.64 17.58 12.77
N VAL A 58 -6.96 16.52 13.53
CA VAL A 58 -6.74 15.13 13.10
C VAL A 58 -7.61 14.77 11.90
N THR A 59 -8.88 15.21 11.87
CA THR A 59 -9.75 14.99 10.71
C THR A 59 -9.19 15.64 9.45
N ILE A 60 -8.69 16.88 9.55
CA ILE A 60 -8.07 17.58 8.42
C ILE A 60 -6.83 16.82 7.91
N GLN A 61 -5.96 16.35 8.81
CA GLN A 61 -4.80 15.55 8.43
C GLN A 61 -5.18 14.29 7.69
N LEU A 62 -6.18 13.57 8.18
CA LEU A 62 -6.65 12.34 7.56
C LEU A 62 -7.16 12.59 6.14
N VAL A 63 -7.90 13.68 5.92
CA VAL A 63 -8.40 14.06 4.59
C VAL A 63 -7.25 14.43 3.66
N LEU A 64 -6.30 15.26 4.11
CA LEU A 64 -5.14 15.66 3.29
C LEU A 64 -4.25 14.46 2.91
N PHE A 65 -4.03 13.55 3.86
CA PHE A 65 -3.30 12.30 3.63
C PHE A 65 -4.05 11.39 2.67
N GLY A 66 -5.37 11.22 2.86
CA GLY A 66 -6.24 10.43 2.00
C GLY A 66 -6.21 10.89 0.55
N LEU A 67 -6.35 12.20 0.31
CA LEU A 67 -6.28 12.78 -1.04
C LEU A 67 -4.92 12.54 -1.70
N SER A 68 -3.83 12.61 -0.93
CA SER A 68 -2.48 12.34 -1.44
C SER A 68 -2.31 10.88 -1.87
N ASN A 69 -2.76 9.95 -1.03
CA ASN A 69 -2.64 8.52 -1.32
C ASN A 69 -3.58 8.08 -2.45
N GLN A 70 -4.80 8.63 -2.51
CA GLN A 70 -5.74 8.34 -3.58
C GLN A 70 -5.14 8.68 -4.95
N MET A 71 -4.45 9.82 -5.08
CA MET A 71 -3.79 10.20 -6.34
C MET A 71 -2.69 9.20 -6.75
N VAL A 72 -1.89 8.72 -5.80
CA VAL A 72 -0.84 7.73 -6.05
C VAL A 72 -1.45 6.39 -6.48
N VAL A 73 -2.51 5.95 -5.81
CA VAL A 73 -3.22 4.70 -6.14
C VAL A 73 -3.90 4.80 -7.51
N ALA A 74 -4.57 5.91 -7.80
CA ALA A 74 -5.18 6.13 -9.12
C ALA A 74 -4.14 6.09 -10.24
N PHE A 75 -2.99 6.76 -10.05
CA PHE A 75 -1.89 6.71 -11.01
C PHE A 75 -1.34 5.28 -11.19
N LYS A 76 -1.20 4.51 -10.09
CA LYS A 76 -0.82 3.09 -10.16
C LYS A 76 -1.80 2.28 -10.99
N GLU A 77 -3.09 2.44 -10.72
CA GLU A 77 -4.15 1.68 -11.35
C GLU A 77 -4.26 1.97 -12.85
N GLU A 78 -4.27 3.26 -13.23
CA GLU A 78 -4.31 3.69 -14.63
C GLU A 78 -3.11 3.16 -15.43
N ASN A 79 -1.90 3.23 -14.88
CA ASN A 79 -0.72 2.66 -15.54
C ASN A 79 -0.80 1.14 -15.62
N THR A 80 -1.30 0.46 -14.60
CA THR A 80 -1.44 -1.00 -14.61
C THR A 80 -2.41 -1.45 -15.71
N ILE A 81 -3.53 -0.76 -15.89
CA ILE A 81 -4.48 -1.01 -16.97
C ILE A 81 -3.81 -0.78 -18.33
N ALA A 82 -3.07 0.31 -18.49
CA ALA A 82 -2.33 0.60 -19.72
C ALA A 82 -1.31 -0.51 -20.03
N PHE A 83 -0.55 -0.97 -19.03
CA PHE A 83 0.41 -2.06 -19.19
C PHE A 83 -0.26 -3.38 -19.58
N LYS A 84 -1.42 -3.71 -19.01
CA LYS A 84 -2.20 -4.90 -19.44
C LYS A 84 -2.56 -4.82 -20.92
N HIS A 85 -3.05 -3.68 -21.40
CA HIS A 85 -3.38 -3.51 -22.82
C HIS A 85 -2.16 -3.54 -23.76
N LEU A 86 -1.00 -3.11 -23.28
CA LEU A 86 0.22 -3.04 -24.09
C LEU A 86 0.96 -4.37 -24.15
N PHE A 87 1.07 -5.07 -23.02
CA PHE A 87 1.88 -6.28 -22.90
C PHE A 87 1.10 -7.57 -23.07
N LEU A 88 -0.23 -7.57 -22.89
CA LEU A 88 -1.06 -8.76 -23.03
C LEU A 88 -1.83 -8.75 -24.36
N LYS A 89 -1.55 -9.73 -25.24
CA LYS A 89 -2.18 -9.84 -26.56
C LYS A 89 -3.68 -10.10 -26.41
N GLY A 90 -4.52 -9.25 -26.99
CA GLY A 90 -5.97 -9.43 -26.97
C GLY A 90 -6.64 -9.25 -25.60
N TYR A 91 -5.97 -8.58 -24.66
CA TYR A 91 -6.56 -8.28 -23.36
C TYR A 91 -7.76 -7.33 -23.46
N MET A 92 -8.87 -7.71 -22.82
CA MET A 92 -10.10 -6.93 -22.71
C MET A 92 -10.38 -6.64 -21.23
N HIS A 93 -10.76 -5.40 -20.92
CA HIS A 93 -10.84 -4.87 -19.55
C HIS A 93 -11.74 -5.69 -18.59
N GLN A 94 -12.66 -6.50 -19.10
CA GLN A 94 -13.60 -7.29 -18.31
C GLN A 94 -13.09 -8.71 -17.94
N MET A 95 -11.88 -9.09 -18.35
CA MET A 95 -11.38 -10.47 -18.24
C MET A 95 -10.29 -10.69 -17.18
N ASP A 96 -10.10 -9.77 -16.23
CA ASP A 96 -8.92 -9.79 -15.34
C ASP A 96 -8.66 -11.11 -14.61
N ASP A 97 -9.71 -11.83 -14.18
CA ASP A 97 -9.56 -13.14 -13.52
C ASP A 97 -9.71 -14.34 -14.47
N THR A 98 -10.21 -14.10 -15.68
CA THR A 98 -10.52 -15.15 -16.65
C THR A 98 -9.50 -15.25 -17.77
N TYR A 99 -8.63 -14.26 -17.93
CA TYR A 99 -7.63 -14.21 -18.99
C TYR A 99 -6.64 -15.38 -18.86
N ALA A 100 -6.70 -16.26 -19.85
CA ALA A 100 -5.95 -17.51 -19.89
C ALA A 100 -5.78 -17.97 -21.33
N VAL A 101 -4.75 -18.78 -21.55
CA VAL A 101 -4.49 -19.46 -22.83
C VAL A 101 -4.62 -20.96 -22.67
N TYR A 102 -4.99 -21.63 -23.76
CA TYR A 102 -5.33 -23.06 -23.78
C TYR A 102 -4.47 -23.89 -24.73
N THR A 103 -3.72 -23.23 -25.63
CA THR A 103 -2.85 -23.92 -26.59
C THR A 103 -1.39 -23.58 -26.35
N GLN A 104 -0.49 -24.51 -26.68
CA GLN A 104 0.95 -24.31 -26.55
C GLN A 104 1.45 -23.19 -27.47
N SER A 105 0.90 -23.09 -28.70
CA SER A 105 1.25 -22.02 -29.63
C SER A 105 0.86 -20.65 -29.10
N ASP A 106 -0.31 -20.52 -28.46
CA ASP A 106 -0.75 -19.25 -27.90
C ASP A 106 0.15 -18.77 -26.75
N VAL A 107 0.73 -19.70 -25.98
CA VAL A 107 1.70 -19.36 -24.92
C VAL A 107 2.96 -18.74 -25.53
N TYR A 108 3.54 -19.39 -26.54
CA TYR A 108 4.72 -18.85 -27.23
C TYR A 108 4.41 -17.52 -27.92
N ASP A 109 3.28 -17.43 -28.61
CA ASP A 109 2.81 -16.20 -29.26
C ASP A 109 2.67 -15.04 -28.27
N GLN A 110 2.14 -15.31 -27.07
CA GLN A 110 2.01 -14.31 -26.02
C GLN A 110 3.37 -13.83 -25.53
N ILE A 111 4.28 -14.76 -25.21
CA ILE A 111 5.63 -14.43 -24.72
C ILE A 111 6.37 -13.59 -25.76
N VAL A 112 6.36 -14.03 -27.02
CA VAL A 112 7.01 -13.33 -28.14
C VAL A 112 6.37 -11.94 -28.34
N PHE A 113 5.04 -11.84 -28.25
CA PHE A 113 4.35 -10.56 -28.31
C PHE A 113 4.82 -9.62 -27.20
N THR A 114 4.82 -10.07 -25.94
CA THR A 114 5.26 -9.26 -24.80
C THR A 114 6.70 -8.81 -24.94
N VAL A 115 7.62 -9.69 -25.35
CA VAL A 115 9.04 -9.35 -25.58
C VAL A 115 9.16 -8.32 -26.70
N ASN A 116 8.45 -8.49 -27.81
CA ASN A 116 8.47 -7.53 -28.92
C ASN A 116 7.90 -6.15 -28.52
N GLN A 117 6.88 -6.12 -27.66
CA GLN A 117 6.33 -4.87 -27.12
C GLN A 117 7.29 -4.21 -26.14
N TYR A 118 8.00 -5.00 -25.32
CA TYR A 118 9.06 -4.51 -24.46
C TYR A 118 10.15 -3.85 -25.30
N LEU A 119 10.67 -4.49 -26.35
CA LEU A 119 11.75 -3.94 -27.18
C LEU A 119 11.34 -2.66 -27.93
N HIS A 120 10.08 -2.55 -28.35
CA HIS A 120 9.54 -1.38 -29.06
C HIS A 120 8.88 -0.35 -28.14
N LEU A 121 9.21 -0.32 -26.85
CA LEU A 121 8.61 0.56 -25.85
C LEU A 121 8.51 2.02 -26.34
N TYR A 122 9.60 2.60 -26.84
CA TYR A 122 9.64 4.01 -27.24
C TYR A 122 8.80 4.35 -28.48
N ASN A 123 8.49 3.37 -29.33
CA ASN A 123 7.72 3.61 -30.56
C ASN A 123 6.21 3.40 -30.35
N VAL A 124 5.83 2.53 -29.41
CA VAL A 124 4.43 2.13 -29.21
C VAL A 124 3.78 2.89 -28.04
N PHE A 125 4.56 3.28 -27.02
CA PHE A 125 4.01 3.86 -25.81
C PHE A 125 3.74 5.36 -25.99
N ILE A 126 2.54 5.80 -25.62
CA ILE A 126 2.15 7.21 -25.60
C ILE A 126 2.71 7.92 -24.34
N GLY A 127 3.01 7.14 -23.30
CA GLY A 127 3.47 7.64 -22.00
C GLY A 127 4.96 7.97 -21.95
N ASN A 128 5.37 8.66 -20.88
CA ASN A 128 6.77 9.04 -20.60
C ASN A 128 7.56 7.90 -19.93
N HIS A 129 7.39 6.67 -20.42
CA HIS A 129 8.03 5.49 -19.86
C HIS A 129 9.45 5.32 -20.41
N ALA A 130 10.38 4.93 -19.55
CA ALA A 130 11.77 4.68 -19.92
C ALA A 130 12.30 3.42 -19.21
N TYR A 131 13.26 2.73 -19.80
CA TYR A 131 13.95 1.63 -19.13
C TYR A 131 14.76 2.15 -17.92
N GLU A 132 14.88 1.34 -16.88
CA GLU A 132 15.83 1.65 -15.82
C GLU A 132 17.26 1.57 -16.37
N ASN A 133 17.97 2.70 -16.39
CA ASN A 133 19.40 2.72 -16.66
C ASN A 133 20.14 2.82 -15.31
N LYS A 134 20.96 1.83 -14.99
CA LYS A 134 22.01 1.97 -13.97
C LYS A 134 23.31 2.18 -14.72
N ASP A 135 24.14 3.12 -14.27
CA ASP A 135 25.25 3.77 -14.98
C ASP A 135 26.26 2.90 -15.79
N THR A 136 26.15 1.57 -15.80
CA THR A 136 26.93 0.65 -16.66
C THR A 136 26.15 -0.55 -17.23
N GLU A 137 24.92 -0.84 -16.81
CA GLU A 137 24.09 -1.96 -17.32
C GLU A 137 22.64 -1.48 -17.52
N GLN A 138 22.14 -1.63 -18.73
CA GLN A 138 20.76 -1.29 -19.07
C GLN A 138 19.80 -2.33 -18.46
N SER A 139 18.61 -1.91 -18.03
CA SER A 139 17.58 -2.83 -17.53
C SER A 139 17.30 -3.91 -18.57
N THR A 140 17.54 -5.15 -18.18
CA THR A 140 17.20 -6.34 -18.94
C THR A 140 15.83 -6.83 -18.52
N MET A 141 15.10 -7.43 -19.47
CA MET A 141 13.93 -8.23 -19.15
C MET A 141 14.40 -9.63 -18.77
N ALA A 142 14.03 -10.09 -17.59
CA ALA A 142 14.25 -11.46 -17.14
C ALA A 142 13.06 -12.33 -17.53
N ILE A 143 13.31 -13.46 -18.19
CA ILE A 143 12.32 -14.49 -18.51
C ILE A 143 12.73 -15.72 -17.73
N CYS A 144 12.05 -16.00 -16.63
CA CYS A 144 12.35 -17.13 -15.76
C CYS A 144 11.29 -18.21 -15.92
N GLN A 145 11.73 -19.45 -16.14
CA GLN A 145 10.87 -20.62 -16.10
C GLN A 145 11.11 -21.41 -14.82
N HIS A 146 10.03 -21.83 -14.18
CA HIS A 146 10.02 -22.70 -13.01
C HIS A 146 9.37 -24.02 -13.40
N PHE A 147 10.05 -25.13 -13.16
CA PHE A 147 9.57 -26.45 -13.53
C PHE A 147 10.07 -27.51 -12.53
N TYR A 148 9.36 -28.64 -12.47
CA TYR A 148 9.81 -29.78 -11.67
C TYR A 148 11.08 -30.38 -12.23
N LYS A 149 12.06 -30.67 -11.38
CA LYS A 149 13.34 -31.32 -11.73
C LYS A 149 13.18 -32.66 -12.43
N ARG A 150 12.10 -33.37 -12.13
CA ARG A 150 11.64 -34.54 -12.88
C ARG A 150 10.12 -34.56 -12.86
N GLY A 151 9.50 -34.74 -14.02
CA GLY A 151 8.06 -34.97 -14.09
C GLY A 151 7.73 -35.78 -15.32
N ASN A 152 7.67 -37.09 -15.14
CA ASN A 152 7.20 -38.01 -16.17
C ASN A 152 5.77 -38.41 -15.82
N ILE A 153 4.80 -37.88 -16.57
CA ILE A 153 3.38 -38.12 -16.33
C ILE A 153 2.84 -38.88 -17.54
N CYS A 154 2.43 -40.13 -17.34
CA CYS A 154 1.87 -40.99 -18.38
C CYS A 154 0.41 -41.33 -18.03
N PRO A 155 -0.54 -40.43 -18.33
CA PRO A 155 -1.94 -40.63 -17.96
C PRO A 155 -2.56 -41.85 -18.64
N GLY A 156 -2.09 -42.23 -19.85
CA GLY A 156 -2.58 -43.43 -20.53
C GLY A 156 -2.27 -44.75 -19.83
N ASN A 157 -1.25 -44.77 -18.95
CA ASN A 157 -0.87 -45.94 -18.15
C ASN A 157 -1.20 -45.76 -16.66
N ASP A 158 -1.86 -44.66 -16.26
CA ASP A 158 -2.11 -44.29 -14.87
C ASP A 158 -0.85 -44.21 -13.98
N THR A 159 0.32 -43.89 -14.57
CA THR A 159 1.61 -43.81 -13.85
C THR A 159 2.20 -42.40 -13.91
N PHE A 160 2.79 -41.95 -12.80
CA PHE A 160 3.57 -40.72 -12.74
C PHE A 160 4.82 -40.90 -11.86
N ASP A 161 5.92 -40.21 -12.22
CA ASP A 161 7.15 -40.08 -11.43
C ASP A 161 7.53 -38.59 -11.42
N ILE A 162 7.36 -37.94 -10.26
CA ILE A 162 7.57 -36.50 -10.09
C ILE A 162 8.51 -36.26 -8.91
N ASP A 163 9.56 -35.48 -9.16
CA ASP A 163 10.40 -34.88 -8.15
C ASP A 163 9.88 -33.46 -7.85
N PRO A 164 9.36 -33.18 -6.64
CA PRO A 164 8.78 -31.89 -6.30
C PRO A 164 9.82 -30.76 -6.17
N GLU A 165 11.13 -31.05 -6.29
CA GLU A 165 12.17 -30.04 -6.34
C GLU A 165 11.96 -29.12 -7.57
N ILE A 166 11.89 -27.81 -7.32
CA ILE A 166 11.67 -26.80 -8.36
C ILE A 166 13.03 -26.30 -8.84
N GLU A 167 13.31 -26.47 -10.13
CA GLU A 167 14.43 -25.84 -10.80
C GLU A 167 13.97 -24.57 -11.50
N THR A 168 14.87 -23.59 -11.58
CA THR A 168 14.61 -22.28 -12.19
C THR A 168 15.69 -21.99 -13.22
N GLU A 169 15.26 -21.65 -14.44
CA GLU A 169 16.15 -21.24 -15.51
C GLU A 169 15.70 -19.87 -16.01
N CYS A 170 16.62 -18.90 -16.09
CA CYS A 170 16.32 -17.54 -16.48
C CYS A 170 17.13 -17.11 -17.69
N PHE A 171 16.47 -16.38 -18.58
CA PHE A 171 17.05 -15.73 -19.75
C PHE A 171 16.92 -14.22 -19.60
N PHE A 172 17.92 -13.47 -20.07
CA PHE A 172 17.91 -12.01 -20.00
C PHE A 172 17.89 -11.43 -21.41
N VAL A 173 16.96 -10.51 -21.64
CA VAL A 173 16.80 -9.82 -22.93
C VAL A 173 17.19 -8.35 -22.75
N GLU A 174 18.21 -7.93 -23.51
CA GLU A 174 18.67 -6.55 -23.55
C GLU A 174 17.92 -5.75 -24.63
N PRO A 175 17.49 -4.50 -24.35
CA PRO A 175 16.71 -3.69 -25.28
C PRO A 175 17.50 -3.14 -26.49
N ASN A 176 18.84 -3.23 -26.51
CA ASN A 176 19.68 -2.71 -27.59
C ASN A 176 20.14 -3.79 -28.58
N GLU A 177 19.84 -5.07 -28.35
CA GLU A 177 20.12 -6.08 -29.36
C GLU A 177 19.10 -5.96 -30.50
N PRO A 178 19.53 -5.82 -31.76
CA PRO A 178 18.61 -5.80 -32.88
C PRO A 178 17.91 -7.16 -32.96
N PHE A 179 16.66 -7.21 -32.49
CA PHE A 179 15.82 -8.38 -32.65
C PHE A 179 15.64 -8.58 -34.17
N HIS A 180 16.24 -9.66 -34.69
CA HIS A 180 16.15 -9.97 -36.11
C HIS A 180 14.68 -10.05 -36.50
N THR A 181 14.26 -9.11 -37.33
CA THR A 181 12.92 -9.04 -37.94
C THR A 181 12.82 -10.11 -39.03
N GLY A 182 12.91 -11.37 -38.62
CA GLY A 182 12.52 -12.52 -39.44
C GLY A 182 11.03 -12.80 -39.28
N THR A 183 10.48 -13.66 -40.14
CA THR A 183 9.10 -14.15 -40.01
C THR A 183 8.80 -14.67 -38.58
N PRO A 184 7.52 -14.75 -38.14
CA PRO A 184 7.15 -15.19 -36.78
C PRO A 184 7.79 -16.52 -36.32
N ALA A 185 8.26 -17.34 -37.27
CA ALA A 185 8.92 -18.62 -37.07
C ALA A 185 10.45 -18.53 -36.79
N GLU A 186 11.07 -17.36 -36.90
CA GLU A 186 12.54 -17.18 -36.79
C GLU A 186 12.97 -16.33 -35.57
N ASN A 187 12.03 -16.01 -34.68
CA ASN A 187 12.33 -15.25 -33.46
C ASN A 187 13.15 -16.11 -32.48
N LYS A 188 14.45 -15.82 -32.39
CA LYS A 188 15.46 -16.42 -31.52
C LYS A 188 15.23 -16.13 -30.02
N LEU A 189 14.08 -16.49 -29.47
CA LEU A 189 14.06 -16.90 -28.07
C LEU A 189 14.36 -18.40 -28.11
N ASN A 190 15.55 -18.81 -27.67
CA ASN A 190 15.89 -20.23 -27.49
C ASN A 190 15.13 -20.83 -26.28
N LEU A 191 13.84 -20.49 -26.15
CA LEU A 191 12.98 -20.90 -25.06
C LEU A 191 12.29 -22.20 -25.48
N THR A 192 12.66 -23.29 -24.83
CA THR A 192 12.00 -24.59 -25.01
C THR A 192 11.25 -24.92 -23.72
N LEU A 193 9.93 -24.78 -23.73
CA LEU A 193 9.07 -25.08 -22.59
C LEU A 193 8.62 -26.54 -22.64
N ASP A 194 8.90 -27.29 -21.57
CA ASP A 194 8.32 -28.62 -21.35
C ASP A 194 7.02 -28.48 -20.56
N PHE A 195 5.89 -28.43 -21.27
CA PHE A 195 4.55 -28.22 -20.68
C PHE A 195 4.12 -29.30 -19.67
N HIS A 196 4.74 -30.49 -19.68
CA HIS A 196 4.42 -31.54 -18.71
C HIS A 196 5.02 -31.27 -17.33
N ARG A 197 6.16 -30.57 -17.28
CA ARG A 197 6.93 -30.30 -16.05
C ARG A 197 6.85 -28.85 -15.61
N PHE A 198 6.42 -27.99 -16.52
CA PHE A 198 6.31 -26.56 -16.37
C PHE A 198 5.27 -26.13 -15.33
N LEU A 199 5.70 -25.31 -14.37
CA LEU A 199 4.85 -24.73 -13.33
C LEU A 199 4.49 -23.28 -13.63
N THR A 200 5.50 -22.40 -13.76
CA THR A 200 5.28 -20.97 -13.99
C THR A 200 6.36 -20.36 -14.87
N VAL A 201 5.97 -19.48 -15.80
CA VAL A 201 6.89 -18.61 -16.55
C VAL A 201 6.65 -17.20 -16.05
N GLU A 202 7.71 -16.50 -15.69
CA GLU A 202 7.67 -15.13 -15.19
C GLU A 202 8.51 -14.25 -16.10
N LEU A 203 7.88 -13.20 -16.65
CA LEU A 203 8.54 -12.14 -17.41
C LEU A 203 8.62 -10.91 -16.50
N GLN A 204 9.82 -10.58 -16.04
CA GLN A 204 10.07 -9.50 -15.10
C GLN A 204 10.93 -8.40 -15.72
N PHE A 205 10.49 -7.15 -15.63
CA PHE A 205 11.25 -5.99 -16.11
C PHE A 205 10.85 -4.71 -15.38
N LYS A 206 11.69 -3.68 -15.49
CA LYS A 206 11.49 -2.40 -14.80
C LYS A 206 11.33 -1.24 -15.76
N LEU A 207 10.32 -0.43 -15.52
CA LEU A 207 10.06 0.81 -16.24
C LEU A 207 10.02 1.99 -15.27
N LYS A 208 10.50 3.14 -15.71
CA LYS A 208 10.40 4.41 -14.99
C LYS A 208 9.34 5.29 -15.66
N ALA A 209 8.55 6.00 -14.87
CA ALA A 209 7.73 7.09 -15.38
C ALA A 209 7.68 8.26 -14.39
N ILE A 210 7.25 9.42 -14.87
CA ILE A 210 7.10 10.62 -14.05
C ILE A 210 5.63 10.98 -14.00
N ASN A 211 5.06 11.10 -12.80
CA ASN A 211 3.69 11.58 -12.67
C ASN A 211 3.65 13.11 -12.82
N LEU A 212 3.12 13.58 -13.95
CA LEU A 212 2.98 15.01 -14.21
C LEU A 212 1.78 15.65 -13.49
N GLN A 213 0.79 14.87 -13.05
CA GLN A 213 -0.38 15.38 -12.33
C GLN A 213 -0.01 15.93 -10.95
N THR A 214 1.05 15.42 -10.32
CA THR A 214 1.53 15.91 -9.01
C THR A 214 2.17 17.29 -9.11
N VAL A 215 2.74 17.65 -10.27
CA VAL A 215 3.33 18.98 -10.53
C VAL A 215 2.25 20.06 -10.49
N HIS A 216 1.05 19.78 -11.01
CA HIS A 216 -0.08 20.71 -10.96
C HIS A 216 -0.53 21.03 -9.53
N HIS A 217 -0.40 20.07 -8.61
CA HIS A 217 -0.78 20.22 -7.20
C HIS A 217 0.34 20.83 -6.34
N GLN A 218 1.39 21.39 -6.97
CA GLN A 218 2.52 22.04 -6.28
C GLN A 218 3.16 21.15 -5.20
N LYS A 219 3.12 19.83 -5.42
CA LYS A 219 3.88 18.83 -4.66
C LYS A 219 5.11 18.46 -5.48
N LEU A 220 6.16 17.99 -4.80
CA LEU A 220 7.38 17.47 -5.45
C LEU A 220 7.01 16.47 -6.56
N PRO A 221 7.64 16.53 -7.76
CA PRO A 221 7.46 15.49 -8.76
C PRO A 221 8.01 14.17 -8.21
N ASN A 222 7.14 13.18 -8.11
CA ASN A 222 7.52 11.83 -7.74
C ASN A 222 7.93 11.07 -9.00
N CYS A 223 9.12 10.48 -8.97
CA CYS A 223 9.58 9.53 -9.98
C CYS A 223 9.10 8.14 -9.56
N PHE A 224 8.44 7.43 -10.47
CA PHE A 224 7.87 6.13 -10.22
C PHE A 224 8.70 5.07 -10.93
N ASP A 225 9.08 4.03 -10.19
CA ASP A 225 9.63 2.81 -10.77
C ASP A 225 8.57 1.73 -10.69
N PHE A 226 8.18 1.25 -11.85
CA PHE A 226 7.29 0.12 -12.03
C PHE A 226 8.13 -1.13 -12.22
N THR A 227 7.89 -2.13 -11.38
CA THR A 227 8.41 -3.49 -11.56
C THR A 227 7.24 -4.33 -12.05
N LEU A 228 7.29 -4.68 -13.32
CA LEU A 228 6.25 -5.45 -13.98
C LEU A 228 6.64 -6.92 -13.96
N THR A 229 5.69 -7.76 -13.56
CA THR A 229 5.83 -9.21 -13.53
C THR A 229 4.63 -9.82 -14.25
N ILE A 230 4.87 -10.46 -15.38
CA ILE A 230 3.84 -11.18 -16.13
C ILE A 230 4.01 -12.67 -15.84
N THR A 231 3.00 -13.28 -15.24
CA THR A 231 3.05 -14.65 -14.74
C THR A 231 2.12 -15.53 -15.55
N PHE A 232 2.69 -16.59 -16.12
CA PHE A 232 1.96 -17.68 -16.75
C PHE A 232 1.86 -18.82 -15.73
N ASP A 233 0.69 -19.00 -15.13
CA ASP A 233 0.47 -19.99 -14.07
C ASP A 233 -0.14 -21.28 -14.62
N ASN A 234 0.62 -22.37 -14.52
CA ASN A 234 0.23 -23.74 -14.86
C ASN A 234 0.28 -24.70 -13.66
N LYS A 235 0.34 -24.20 -12.41
CA LYS A 235 0.47 -25.06 -11.20
C LYS A 235 -0.63 -26.12 -11.08
N ALA A 236 -1.83 -25.82 -11.59
CA ALA A 236 -2.97 -26.73 -11.55
C ALA A 236 -2.95 -27.80 -12.66
N HIS A 237 -2.06 -27.68 -13.66
CA HIS A 237 -1.98 -28.54 -14.85
C HIS A 237 -3.34 -28.86 -15.48
N SER A 238 -4.26 -27.88 -15.50
CA SER A 238 -5.67 -28.05 -15.90
C SER A 238 -5.93 -27.65 -17.35
N GLU A 239 -4.93 -27.75 -18.23
CA GLU A 239 -4.98 -27.32 -19.65
C GLU A 239 -5.36 -25.83 -19.85
N ARG A 240 -5.38 -25.06 -18.77
CA ARG A 240 -5.67 -23.64 -18.72
C ARG A 240 -4.54 -22.94 -18.01
N ILE A 241 -3.77 -22.16 -18.76
CA ILE A 241 -2.67 -21.37 -18.21
C ILE A 241 -3.20 -19.98 -17.95
N LYS A 242 -3.33 -19.60 -16.67
CA LYS A 242 -3.76 -18.25 -16.30
C LYS A 242 -2.61 -17.28 -16.55
N ILE A 243 -2.90 -16.13 -17.15
CA ILE A 243 -1.91 -15.08 -17.35
C ILE A 243 -2.30 -13.87 -16.50
N SER A 244 -1.41 -13.43 -15.62
CA SER A 244 -1.58 -12.20 -14.84
C SER A 244 -0.45 -11.23 -15.11
N LEU A 245 -0.73 -9.94 -14.94
CA LEU A 245 0.27 -8.88 -14.93
C LEU A 245 0.16 -8.15 -13.61
N ASP A 246 1.20 -8.29 -12.80
CA ASP A 246 1.36 -7.63 -11.53
C ASP A 246 2.33 -6.46 -11.66
N ASN A 247 2.04 -5.38 -10.94
CA ASN A 247 2.79 -4.13 -11.02
C ASN A 247 3.10 -3.63 -9.61
N ASP A 248 4.37 -3.71 -9.25
CA ASP A 248 4.89 -3.17 -8.00
C ASP A 248 5.55 -1.82 -8.22
N ILE A 249 5.22 -0.87 -7.35
CA ILE A 249 5.67 0.51 -7.48
C ILE A 249 6.63 0.87 -6.36
N SER A 250 7.77 1.42 -6.75
CA SER A 250 8.68 2.15 -5.88
C SER A 250 8.60 3.63 -6.20
N ILE A 251 8.41 4.46 -5.18
CA ILE A 251 8.35 5.91 -5.32
C ILE A 251 9.72 6.47 -4.92
N ARG A 252 10.35 7.20 -5.83
CA ARG A 252 11.63 7.89 -5.60
C ARG A 252 11.47 9.39 -5.83
N GLU A 253 12.26 10.18 -5.12
CA GLU A 253 12.40 11.60 -5.41
C GLU A 253 13.22 11.77 -6.71
N CYS A 254 12.72 12.59 -7.63
CA CYS A 254 13.44 12.87 -8.86
C CYS A 254 14.71 13.70 -8.57
N LYS A 255 15.84 13.32 -9.18
CA LYS A 255 17.09 14.09 -9.13
C LYS A 255 16.97 15.36 -9.98
N ASP A 256 17.45 16.49 -9.46
CA ASP A 256 17.60 17.78 -10.17
C ASP A 256 16.34 18.25 -10.94
N TRP A 257 15.20 18.41 -10.24
CA TRP A 257 13.99 18.98 -10.83
C TRP A 257 13.98 20.51 -10.76
N HIS A 258 13.66 21.17 -11.89
CA HIS A 258 13.44 22.62 -11.95
C HIS A 258 11.96 22.91 -12.23
N VAL A 259 11.23 23.38 -11.22
CA VAL A 259 9.90 24.00 -11.43
C VAL A 259 10.00 25.43 -10.93
N SER A 260 9.78 26.40 -11.82
CA SER A 260 9.97 27.84 -11.60
C SER A 260 9.08 28.48 -10.50
N ARG A 261 8.37 27.69 -9.65
CA ARG A 261 7.42 28.22 -8.66
C ARG A 261 7.18 27.39 -7.38
N SER A 262 7.92 26.31 -7.11
CA SER A 262 7.48 25.26 -6.17
C SER A 262 8.35 25.06 -4.91
N ILE A 263 8.86 26.12 -4.27
CA ILE A 263 9.74 25.98 -3.09
C ILE A 263 8.97 26.00 -1.75
N GLN A 264 7.68 26.40 -1.72
CA GLN A 264 7.02 26.72 -0.45
C GLN A 264 6.28 25.58 0.26
N ASN A 265 5.82 24.52 -0.42
CA ASN A 265 4.80 23.61 0.16
C ASN A 265 5.33 22.47 1.04
N THR A 266 6.57 22.01 0.86
CA THR A 266 7.13 20.87 1.62
C THR A 266 7.31 21.18 3.10
N HIS A 267 7.69 22.41 3.45
CA HIS A 267 7.86 22.78 4.85
C HIS A 267 6.53 22.83 5.63
N TYR A 268 5.43 23.20 4.98
CA TYR A 268 4.14 23.36 5.67
C TYR A 268 3.54 22.03 6.16
N MET A 269 3.65 20.95 5.39
CA MET A 269 3.13 19.64 5.81
C MET A 269 3.87 19.10 7.03
N MET A 270 5.21 19.19 7.05
CA MET A 270 6.00 18.77 8.22
C MET A 270 5.69 19.60 9.47
N ILE A 271 5.54 20.93 9.32
CA ILE A 271 5.16 21.80 10.43
C ILE A 271 3.75 21.47 10.93
N PHE A 272 2.83 21.19 10.01
CA PHE A 272 1.48 20.78 10.34
C PHE A 272 1.48 19.48 11.14
N ASP A 273 2.17 18.43 10.68
CA ASP A 273 2.28 17.16 11.40
C ASP A 273 2.87 17.33 12.81
N ALA A 274 3.91 18.17 12.96
CA ALA A 274 4.48 18.48 14.28
C ALA A 274 3.46 19.17 15.21
N PHE A 275 2.65 20.09 14.68
CA PHE A 275 1.56 20.72 15.43
C PHE A 275 0.50 19.70 15.88
N ILE A 276 0.17 18.71 15.05
CA ILE A 276 -0.76 17.64 15.43
C ILE A 276 -0.20 16.79 16.56
N ILE A 277 1.07 16.37 16.46
CA ILE A 277 1.73 15.61 17.51
C ILE A 277 1.68 16.38 18.83
N LEU A 278 1.99 17.69 18.82
CA LEU A 278 1.93 18.54 20.00
C LEU A 278 0.51 18.58 20.61
N THR A 279 -0.52 18.81 19.80
CA THR A 279 -1.92 18.85 20.30
C THR A 279 -2.36 17.51 20.89
N CYS A 280 -1.97 16.41 20.27
CA CYS A 280 -2.21 15.05 20.77
C CYS A 280 -1.51 14.79 22.10
N LEU A 281 -0.24 15.19 22.26
CA LEU A 281 0.52 15.05 23.51
C LEU A 281 -0.08 15.86 24.65
N VAL A 282 -0.45 17.11 24.40
CA VAL A 282 -1.08 17.97 25.41
C VAL A 282 -2.43 17.37 25.84
N SER A 283 -3.23 16.88 24.89
CA SER A 283 -4.48 16.17 25.17
C SER A 283 -4.25 14.93 26.04
N LEU A 284 -3.24 14.11 25.72
CA LEU A 284 -2.88 12.92 26.48
C LEU A 284 -2.49 13.25 27.93
N ILE A 285 -1.64 14.27 28.14
CA ILE A 285 -1.23 14.72 29.48
C ILE A 285 -2.44 15.17 30.31
N PHE A 286 -3.37 15.93 29.72
CA PHE A 286 -4.58 16.36 30.41
C PHE A 286 -5.51 15.19 30.76
N CYS A 287 -5.64 14.21 29.85
CA CYS A 287 -6.41 13.00 30.10
C CYS A 287 -5.80 12.16 31.24
N ILE A 288 -4.50 11.89 31.18
CA ILE A 288 -3.78 11.14 32.24
C ILE A 288 -3.92 11.83 33.59
N ARG A 289 -3.72 13.15 33.66
CA ARG A 289 -3.93 13.92 34.90
C ARG A 289 -5.36 13.81 35.43
N SER A 290 -6.35 13.73 34.54
CA SER A 290 -7.75 13.57 34.93
C SER A 290 -8.01 12.17 35.50
N VAL A 291 -7.44 11.13 34.89
CA VAL A 291 -7.53 9.74 35.35
C VAL A 291 -6.85 9.57 36.71
N ILE A 292 -5.62 10.09 36.89
CA ILE A 292 -4.90 10.01 38.17
C ILE A 292 -5.71 10.68 39.30
N ARG A 293 -6.29 11.86 39.04
CA ARG A 293 -7.15 12.53 40.03
C ARG A 293 -8.42 11.73 40.34
N GLY A 294 -9.00 11.07 39.34
CA GLY A 294 -10.14 10.16 39.54
C GLY A 294 -9.77 8.97 40.42
N LEU A 295 -8.61 8.35 40.16
CA LEU A 295 -8.10 7.24 40.97
C LEU A 295 -7.78 7.67 42.41
N GLN A 296 -7.17 8.84 42.62
CA GLN A 296 -6.90 9.39 43.95
C GLN A 296 -8.20 9.63 44.73
N LEU A 297 -9.22 10.21 44.09
CA LEU A 297 -10.53 10.41 44.73
C LEU A 297 -11.24 9.08 45.02
N GLY A 298 -11.13 8.09 44.12
CA GLY A 298 -11.64 6.74 44.35
C GLY A 298 -11.00 6.08 45.57
N PHE A 299 -9.67 6.18 45.70
CA PHE A 299 -8.93 5.62 46.84
C PHE A 299 -9.25 6.32 48.16
N ILE A 300 -9.40 7.65 48.16
CA ILE A 300 -9.80 8.44 49.35
C ILE A 300 -11.26 8.18 49.73
N SER A 301 -12.14 7.77 48.80
CA SER A 301 -13.53 7.42 49.13
C SER A 301 -13.69 6.01 49.70
N PHE A 302 -12.69 5.13 49.52
CA PHE A 302 -12.71 3.73 49.95
C PHE A 302 -12.02 3.48 51.29
N ASN A 303 -11.24 4.45 51.79
CA ASN A 303 -10.47 4.41 53.03
C ASN A 303 -11.05 5.42 54.02
#